data_AF-A0A2R6N159-F1
#
_entry.id   AF-A0A2R6N159-F1
#
_cell.length_a   1.000
_cell.length_b   1.000
_cell.length_c   1.000
_cell.angle_alpha   90.00
_cell.angle_beta   90.00
_cell.angle_gamma   90.00
#
_symmetry.space_group_name_H-M   'P 1'
#
loop_
_entity.id
_entity.type
_entity.pdbx_description
1 polymer ?
#
loop_
_entity_poly.entity_id
_entity_poly.type
_entity_poly.pdbx_seq_one_letter_code
_entity_poly.pdbx_strand_id
1 'polypeptide(L)'
;ACRQARAADLPVVRADLLGPIRDGVVDIVVCNPPYLPTNPGDEWGDWMERALSGGETGRAVVDPFLADLRRVLAPGGQAFLLVSSLTGVDAVREEARANGLTTMVVASESHSFEKLVVLGLRPSRPD
;
A
#
# COMPACT_ATOMS: atom_id res chain seq x y z
N ALA A 1 -17.56 3.99 1.46
CA ALA A 1 -16.75 2.80 1.75
C ALA A 1 -17.54 1.69 2.46
N CYS A 2 -17.44 1.48 3.79
CA CYS A 2 -17.96 0.25 4.43
C CYS A 2 -19.47 -0.01 4.20
N ARG A 3 -20.33 1.01 4.24
CA ARG A 3 -21.77 0.82 3.94
C ARG A 3 -22.01 0.36 2.50
N GLN A 4 -21.27 0.91 1.54
CA GLN A 4 -21.38 0.52 0.12
C GLN A 4 -20.85 -0.91 -0.09
N ALA A 5 -19.73 -1.28 0.54
CA ALA A 5 -19.20 -2.63 0.46
C ALA A 5 -20.18 -3.68 1.02
N ARG A 6 -20.82 -3.40 2.17
CA ARG A 6 -21.88 -4.28 2.71
C ARG A 6 -23.09 -4.39 1.78
N ALA A 7 -23.48 -3.29 1.13
CA ALA A 7 -24.58 -3.31 0.16
C ALA A 7 -24.23 -4.14 -1.09
N ALA A 8 -22.95 -4.34 -1.37
CA ALA A 8 -22.42 -5.22 -2.42
C ALA A 8 -22.08 -6.64 -1.92
N ASP A 9 -22.53 -7.01 -0.71
CA ASP A 9 -22.28 -8.31 -0.07
C ASP A 9 -20.79 -8.64 0.15
N LEU A 10 -19.96 -7.61 0.30
CA LEU A 10 -18.54 -7.76 0.62
C LEU A 10 -18.33 -7.70 2.14
N PRO A 11 -17.65 -8.69 2.75
CA PRO A 11 -17.18 -8.60 4.12
C PRO A 11 -16.29 -7.37 4.28
N VAL A 12 -16.63 -6.50 5.24
CA VAL A 12 -15.89 -5.26 5.44
C VAL A 12 -15.81 -4.87 6.90
N VAL A 13 -14.62 -4.44 7.27
CA VAL A 13 -14.28 -3.91 8.59
C VAL A 13 -13.78 -2.47 8.43
N ARG A 14 -14.11 -1.62 9.40
CA ARG A 14 -13.43 -0.32 9.57
C ARG A 14 -12.29 -0.58 10.53
N ALA A 15 -11.06 -0.40 10.05
CA ALA A 15 -9.85 -0.73 10.76
C ALA A 15 -8.77 0.32 10.48
N ASP A 16 -7.74 0.31 11.31
CA ASP A 16 -6.46 0.91 10.98
C ASP A 16 -5.57 -0.15 10.33
N LEU A 17 -5.31 0.03 9.03
CA LEU A 17 -4.52 -0.84 8.17
C LEU A 17 -4.75 -2.34 8.45
N LEU A 18 -3.68 -3.07 8.77
CA LEU A 18 -3.64 -4.51 8.98
C LEU A 18 -3.74 -4.90 10.47
N GLY A 19 -3.92 -3.92 11.36
CA GLY A 19 -3.94 -4.13 12.82
C GLY A 19 -4.88 -5.23 13.32
N PRO A 20 -6.13 -5.35 12.85
CA PRO A 20 -7.04 -6.40 13.32
C PRO A 20 -6.89 -7.74 12.58
N ILE A 21 -6.00 -7.84 11.60
CA ILE A 21 -5.78 -9.07 10.84
C ILE A 21 -4.83 -9.97 11.61
N ARG A 22 -5.17 -11.26 11.71
CA ARG A 22 -4.34 -12.26 12.41
C ARG A 22 -3.05 -12.56 11.62
N ASP A 23 -2.06 -13.05 12.34
CA ASP A 23 -0.77 -13.42 11.77
C ASP A 23 -0.89 -14.63 10.85
N GLY A 24 -0.22 -14.60 9.70
CA GLY A 24 -0.08 -15.76 8.82
C GLY A 24 -1.35 -16.29 8.18
N VAL A 25 -2.42 -15.47 8.07
CA VAL A 25 -3.73 -15.94 7.57
C VAL A 25 -4.08 -15.45 6.16
N VAL A 26 -3.30 -14.54 5.58
CA VAL A 26 -3.64 -13.90 4.30
C VAL A 26 -2.77 -14.42 3.16
N ASP A 27 -3.39 -15.06 2.18
CA ASP A 27 -2.69 -15.51 0.97
C ASP A 27 -2.35 -14.35 0.01
N ILE A 28 -3.29 -13.41 -0.14
CA ILE A 28 -3.18 -12.27 -1.07
C ILE A 28 -3.61 -10.97 -0.38
N VAL A 29 -2.73 -9.98 -0.40
CA VAL A 29 -3.05 -8.58 -0.05
C VAL A 29 -2.99 -7.73 -1.31
N VAL A 30 -3.98 -6.86 -1.51
CA VAL A 30 -3.92 -5.82 -2.55
C VAL A 30 -4.13 -4.48 -1.87
N CYS A 31 -3.21 -3.55 -2.11
CA CYS A 31 -3.25 -2.22 -1.52
C CYS A 31 -3.02 -1.16 -2.59
N ASN A 32 -4.03 -0.31 -2.76
CA ASN A 32 -3.90 0.96 -3.48
C ASN A 32 -3.97 2.08 -2.42
N PRO A 33 -2.84 2.42 -1.77
CA PRO A 33 -2.82 3.41 -0.71
C PRO A 33 -2.93 4.82 -1.29
N PRO A 34 -3.20 5.84 -0.47
CA PRO A 34 -2.88 7.20 -0.85
C PRO A 34 -1.35 7.34 -1.00
N TYR A 35 -0.87 7.61 -2.22
CA TYR A 35 0.55 7.57 -2.59
C TYR A 35 1.12 8.93 -3.02
N LEU A 36 0.32 9.98 -3.16
CA LEU A 36 0.80 11.29 -3.61
C LEU A 36 1.37 12.10 -2.43
N PRO A 37 2.54 12.74 -2.60
CA PRO A 37 3.01 13.77 -1.69
C PRO A 37 1.98 14.90 -1.54
N THR A 38 1.82 15.41 -0.32
CA THR A 38 0.91 16.52 -0.01
C THR A 38 1.73 17.75 0.37
N ASN A 39 1.51 18.88 -0.30
CA ASN A 39 2.13 20.15 0.07
C ASN A 39 1.35 20.84 1.20
N PRO A 40 2.03 21.36 2.23
CA PRO A 40 1.38 22.20 3.24
C PRO A 40 0.91 23.52 2.60
N GLY A 41 -0.39 23.64 2.34
CA GLY A 41 -1.02 24.82 1.73
C GLY A 41 -1.96 24.51 0.56
N ASP A 42 -1.87 23.31 -0.01
CA ASP A 42 -2.72 22.86 -1.11
C ASP A 42 -4.01 22.15 -0.63
N GLU A 43 -4.51 22.49 0.57
CA GLU A 43 -5.75 21.93 1.14
C GLU A 43 -6.97 22.38 0.32
N TRP A 44 -7.24 21.69 -0.77
CA TRP A 44 -8.45 21.84 -1.55
C TRP A 44 -9.40 20.76 -1.09
N GLY A 45 -10.10 21.01 0.03
CA GLY A 45 -10.92 20.08 0.84
C GLY A 45 -11.91 19.13 0.13
N ASP A 46 -11.41 18.32 -0.81
CA ASP A 46 -12.11 17.38 -1.65
C ASP A 46 -11.71 15.95 -1.25
N TRP A 47 -12.66 15.03 -1.38
CA TRP A 47 -12.49 13.64 -0.97
C TRP A 47 -11.43 12.91 -1.81
N MET A 48 -11.20 13.36 -3.05
CA MET A 48 -10.18 12.83 -3.94
C MET A 48 -8.78 13.12 -3.42
N GLU A 49 -8.54 14.33 -2.91
CA GLU A 49 -7.24 14.70 -2.33
C GLU A 49 -6.92 13.79 -1.14
N ARG A 50 -7.89 13.59 -0.23
CA ARG A 50 -7.74 12.68 0.90
C ARG A 50 -7.50 11.22 0.50
N ALA A 51 -8.07 10.78 -0.62
CA ALA A 51 -7.90 9.42 -1.12
C ALA A 51 -6.50 9.19 -1.73
N LEU A 52 -5.80 10.25 -2.11
CA LEU A 52 -4.49 10.20 -2.75
C LEU A 52 -3.35 10.72 -1.86
N SER A 53 -3.65 11.55 -0.86
CA SER A 53 -2.69 12.24 0.02
C SER A 53 -1.96 11.28 0.97
N GLY A 54 -0.71 10.94 0.65
CA GLY A 54 0.18 10.11 1.44
C GLY A 54 1.11 10.88 2.37
N GLY A 55 0.81 12.15 2.70
CA GLY A 55 1.65 13.01 3.53
C GLY A 55 2.82 13.62 2.76
N GLU A 56 3.76 14.29 3.43
CA GLU A 56 4.85 15.08 2.79
C GLU A 56 5.66 14.30 1.76
N THR A 57 5.87 13.00 1.97
CA THR A 57 6.63 12.13 1.06
C THR A 57 5.76 11.21 0.21
N GLY A 58 4.44 11.22 0.42
CA GLY A 58 3.52 10.24 -0.16
C GLY A 58 3.56 8.85 0.51
N ARG A 59 4.34 8.67 1.59
CA ARG A 59 4.58 7.37 2.23
C ARG A 59 4.00 7.21 3.64
N ALA A 60 3.30 8.20 4.18
CA ALA A 60 2.75 8.15 5.54
C ALA A 60 1.82 6.95 5.80
N VAL A 61 1.19 6.41 4.74
CA VAL A 61 0.39 5.18 4.82
C VAL A 61 1.16 3.94 4.34
N VAL A 62 2.09 4.13 3.39
CA VAL A 62 2.89 3.04 2.81
C VAL A 62 3.83 2.45 3.84
N ASP A 63 4.56 3.27 4.60
CA ASP A 63 5.59 2.79 5.52
C ASP A 63 4.99 1.95 6.66
N PRO A 64 3.92 2.41 7.37
CA PRO A 64 3.28 1.56 8.39
C PRO A 64 2.64 0.29 7.82
N PHE A 65 2.14 0.34 6.58
CA PHE A 65 1.61 -0.84 5.90
C PHE A 65 2.73 -1.88 5.64
N LEU A 66 3.89 -1.44 5.15
CA LEU A 66 5.02 -2.33 4.88
C LEU A 66 5.61 -2.94 6.16
N ALA A 67 5.64 -2.17 7.25
CA ALA A 67 6.10 -2.63 8.55
C ALA A 67 5.28 -3.81 9.11
N ASP A 68 3.98 -3.85 8.80
CA ASP A 68 3.06 -4.86 9.33
C ASP A 68 2.73 -5.98 8.32
N LEU A 69 2.99 -5.76 7.03
CA LEU A 69 2.58 -6.67 5.96
C LEU A 69 3.14 -8.08 6.13
N ARG A 70 4.41 -8.23 6.50
CA ARG A 70 5.03 -9.56 6.67
C ARG A 70 4.31 -10.40 7.72
N ARG A 71 3.80 -9.79 8.79
CA ARG A 71 3.12 -10.47 9.90
C ARG A 71 1.85 -11.20 9.44
N VAL A 72 1.05 -10.56 8.59
CA VAL A 72 -0.27 -11.08 8.20
C VAL A 72 -0.23 -12.09 7.06
N LEU A 73 0.82 -12.08 6.24
CA LEU A 73 0.95 -12.97 5.08
C LEU A 73 1.15 -14.42 5.52
N ALA A 74 0.33 -15.32 4.97
CA ALA A 74 0.46 -16.76 5.13
C ALA A 74 1.80 -17.26 4.53
N PRO A 75 2.26 -18.48 4.88
CA PRO A 75 3.37 -19.12 4.18
C PRO A 75 3.10 -19.20 2.67
N GLY A 76 3.92 -18.53 1.87
CA GLY A 76 3.73 -18.43 0.42
C GLY A 76 2.80 -17.30 -0.04
N GLY A 77 2.25 -16.53 0.90
CA GLY A 77 1.43 -15.36 0.61
C GLY A 77 2.22 -14.23 -0.06
N GLN A 78 1.50 -13.35 -0.74
CA GLN A 78 2.08 -12.21 -1.45
C GLN A 78 1.17 -10.98 -1.38
N ALA A 79 1.76 -9.81 -1.62
CA ALA A 79 1.02 -8.57 -1.73
C ALA A 79 1.29 -7.86 -3.07
N PHE A 80 0.32 -7.04 -3.47
CA PHE A 80 0.41 -6.13 -4.60
C PHE A 80 0.17 -4.71 -4.10
N LEU A 81 1.18 -3.85 -4.24
CA LEU A 81 1.15 -2.48 -3.78
C LEU A 81 1.26 -1.54 -4.97
N LEU A 82 0.28 -0.65 -5.13
CA LEU A 82 0.39 0.45 -6.10
C LEU A 82 1.23 1.58 -5.52
N VAL A 83 2.17 2.10 -6.31
CA VAL A 83 3.07 3.19 -5.95
C VAL A 83 3.18 4.16 -7.13
N SER A 84 3.27 5.46 -6.87
CA SER A 84 3.60 6.46 -7.87
C SER A 84 5.11 6.71 -7.93
N SER A 85 5.64 7.02 -9.12
CA SER A 85 7.01 7.54 -9.27
C SER A 85 7.25 8.81 -8.45
N LEU A 86 6.21 9.59 -8.17
CA LEU A 86 6.29 10.81 -7.35
C LEU A 86 6.58 10.51 -5.87
N THR A 87 6.17 9.34 -5.38
CA THR A 87 6.42 8.83 -4.02
C THR A 87 7.88 8.36 -3.83
N GLY A 88 8.57 8.05 -4.94
CA GLY A 88 9.87 7.38 -4.94
C GLY A 88 9.75 5.86 -4.82
N VAL A 89 9.67 5.17 -5.95
CA VAL A 89 9.52 3.70 -6.00
C VAL A 89 10.68 2.98 -5.31
N ASP A 90 11.92 3.46 -5.48
CA ASP A 90 13.08 2.80 -4.88
C ASP A 90 13.10 2.91 -3.35
N ALA A 91 12.70 4.06 -2.79
CA ALA A 91 12.55 4.22 -1.34
C ALA A 91 11.52 3.23 -0.76
N VAL A 92 10.38 3.06 -1.43
CA VAL A 92 9.36 2.07 -1.04
C VAL A 92 9.90 0.65 -1.12
N ARG A 93 10.72 0.34 -2.14
CA ARG A 93 11.34 -0.98 -2.28
C ARG A 93 12.43 -1.23 -1.23
N GLU A 94 13.16 -0.21 -0.81
CA GLU A 94 14.13 -0.29 0.29
C GLU A 94 13.42 -0.55 1.62
N GLU A 95 12.37 0.22 1.92
CA GLU A 95 11.54 0.04 3.11
C GLU A 95 10.93 -1.37 3.17
N ALA A 96 10.39 -1.87 2.05
CA ALA A 96 9.86 -3.23 1.99
C ALA A 96 10.94 -4.28 2.30
N ARG A 97 12.18 -4.10 1.79
CA ARG A 97 13.29 -5.01 2.09
C ARG A 97 13.72 -4.94 3.54
N ALA A 98 13.78 -3.76 4.13
CA ALA A 98 14.08 -3.57 5.55
C ALA A 98 13.07 -4.32 6.44
N ASN A 99 11.81 -4.41 6.00
CA ASN A 99 10.74 -5.17 6.67
C ASN A 99 10.66 -6.65 6.25
N GLY A 100 11.73 -7.20 5.66
CA GLY A 100 11.82 -8.62 5.32
C GLY A 100 10.93 -9.03 4.14
N LEU A 101 10.73 -8.15 3.15
CA LEU A 101 10.00 -8.48 1.92
C LEU A 101 10.95 -8.43 0.72
N THR A 102 10.75 -9.34 -0.22
CA THR A 102 11.29 -9.21 -1.58
C THR A 102 10.41 -8.26 -2.39
N THR A 103 10.97 -7.64 -3.42
CA THR A 103 10.23 -6.69 -4.27
C THR A 103 10.46 -6.94 -5.75
N MET A 104 9.38 -6.97 -6.54
CA MET A 104 9.42 -7.08 -8.00
C MET A 104 8.40 -6.12 -8.64
N VAL A 105 8.75 -5.45 -9.74
CA VAL A 105 7.76 -4.71 -10.53
C VAL A 105 6.96 -5.72 -11.35
N VAL A 106 5.64 -5.75 -11.17
CA VAL A 106 4.76 -6.70 -11.89
C VAL A 106 3.96 -6.03 -13.00
N ALA A 107 3.68 -4.74 -12.87
CA ALA A 107 3.01 -3.94 -13.88
C ALA A 107 3.42 -2.47 -13.72
N SER A 108 3.33 -1.71 -14.80
CA SER A 108 3.46 -0.26 -14.74
C SER A 108 2.73 0.42 -15.88
N GLU A 109 2.22 1.62 -15.61
CA GLU A 109 1.56 2.48 -16.58
C GLU A 109 2.11 3.90 -16.48
N SER A 110 2.37 4.54 -17.62
CA SER A 110 2.89 5.90 -17.68
C SER A 110 1.78 6.88 -18.00
N HIS A 111 1.64 7.90 -17.16
CA HIS A 111 0.80 9.07 -17.40
C HIS A 111 1.70 10.30 -17.61
N SER A 112 1.11 11.42 -18.04
CA SER A 112 1.85 12.63 -18.42
C SER A 112 2.77 13.20 -17.33
N PHE A 113 2.50 12.91 -16.06
CA PHE A 113 3.23 13.50 -14.91
C PHE A 113 3.75 12.45 -13.91
N GLU A 114 3.39 11.19 -14.08
CA GLU A 114 3.81 10.12 -13.17
C GLU A 114 3.82 8.78 -13.88
N LYS A 115 4.56 7.84 -13.30
CA LYS A 115 4.46 6.42 -13.62
C LYS A 115 3.87 5.70 -12.43
N LEU A 116 2.73 5.06 -12.63
CA LEU A 116 2.15 4.15 -11.66
C LEU A 116 2.81 2.78 -11.79
N VAL A 117 3.21 2.21 -10.66
CA VAL A 117 3.95 0.95 -10.59
C VAL A 117 3.26 0.04 -9.58
N VAL A 118 2.99 -1.20 -9.97
CA VAL A 118 2.56 -2.24 -9.04
C VAL A 118 3.78 -3.05 -8.63
N LEU A 119 4.08 -3.05 -7.34
CA LEU A 119 5.08 -3.89 -6.72
C LEU A 119 4.43 -5.20 -6.24
N GLY A 120 4.98 -6.32 -6.68
CA GLY A 120 4.78 -7.63 -6.05
C GLY A 120 5.73 -7.77 -4.87
N LEU A 121 5.17 -8.10 -3.70
CA LEU A 121 5.89 -8.23 -2.43
C LEU A 121 5.69 -9.64 -1.88
N ARG A 122 6.77 -10.28 -1.42
CA ARG A 122 6.72 -11.63 -0.81
C ARG A 122 7.63 -11.70 0.41
N PRO A 123 7.32 -12.47 1.46
CA PRO A 123 8.25 -12.70 2.56
C PRO A 123 9.61 -13.17 2.04
N SER A 124 10.69 -12.52 2.48
CA SER A 124 12.04 -13.04 2.26
C SER A 124 12.21 -14.36 3.00
N ARG A 125 12.99 -15.28 2.42
CA ARG A 125 13.40 -16.49 3.14
C ARG A 125 14.16 -16.06 4.41
N PRO A 126 13.90 -16.73 5.56
CA PRO A 126 14.79 -16.55 6.71
C PRO A 126 16.20 -17.00 6.29
N ASP A 127 17.20 -16.23 6.73
CA ASP A 127 18.62 -16.61 6.63
C ASP A 127 18.89 -17.93 7.39
#